data_AF-A0A8S1ARP4-F1
#
_entry.id   AF-A0A8S1ARP4-F1
#
_cell.length_a   1.000
_cell.length_b   1.000
_cell.length_c   1.000
_cell.angle_alpha   90.00
_cell.angle_beta   90.00
_cell.angle_gamma   90.00
#
_symmetry.space_group_name_H-M   'P 1'
#
loop_
_entity.id
_entity.type
_entity.pdbx_description
1 polymer ?
#
loop_
_entity_poly.entity_id
_entity_poly.type
_entity_poly.pdbx_seq_one_letter_code
_entity_poly.pdbx_strand_id
1 'polypeptide(L)'
;MAWGLPKLPGLTFADPTKTQFHIKSTLRYYQGHRFPDTNVRGTGGTGTDVDSNAFALPEDSVNYDPSLTYGRVKQPALPAVVPHFVHYDKRCLNFTAFFKQPVYENPDESYRVRVVNIVYFLEDDSITVIEPRVKNSGIWQGRLVKRAKIPKNDIGDYWHWKDLDNGKDICIYGKVFHTVSCDLFTRVRYLVMIISNVQVI
;
A
#
# COMPACT_ATOMS: atom_id res chain seq x y z
N MET A 1 29.58 -32.09 -32.51
CA MET A 1 29.74 -31.70 -31.10
C MET A 1 29.85 -32.97 -30.28
N ALA A 2 30.79 -33.04 -29.33
CA ALA A 2 30.91 -34.17 -28.43
C ALA A 2 29.80 -34.10 -27.39
N TRP A 3 28.99 -35.16 -27.31
CA TRP A 3 27.77 -35.22 -26.51
C TRP A 3 28.13 -35.35 -25.02
N GLY A 4 27.59 -34.49 -24.16
CA GLY A 4 27.70 -34.60 -22.69
C GLY A 4 28.91 -33.91 -22.03
N LEU A 5 29.74 -33.17 -22.77
CA LEU A 5 30.83 -32.37 -22.18
C LEU A 5 30.33 -30.98 -21.71
N PRO A 6 30.80 -30.48 -20.54
CA PRO A 6 30.42 -29.17 -20.05
C PRO A 6 31.00 -28.05 -20.93
N LYS A 7 30.22 -26.99 -21.16
CA LYS A 7 30.60 -25.84 -22.00
C LYS A 7 31.56 -24.87 -21.26
N LEU A 8 32.66 -25.39 -20.71
CA LEU A 8 33.72 -24.59 -20.08
C LEU A 8 34.74 -24.11 -21.13
N PRO A 9 35.36 -22.93 -20.94
CA PRO A 9 36.46 -22.49 -21.79
C PRO A 9 37.61 -23.52 -21.74
N GLY A 10 38.01 -24.03 -22.91
CA GLY A 10 39.02 -25.08 -23.04
C GLY A 10 38.48 -26.48 -23.33
N LEU A 11 37.17 -26.72 -23.20
CA LEU A 11 36.50 -27.98 -23.55
C LEU A 11 35.72 -27.90 -24.88
N THR A 12 36.05 -26.93 -25.73
CA THR A 12 35.44 -26.73 -27.04
C THR A 12 36.43 -27.11 -28.15
N PHE A 13 35.98 -27.98 -29.07
CA PHE A 13 36.78 -28.42 -30.21
C PHE A 13 36.18 -27.86 -31.50
N ALA A 14 37.00 -27.15 -32.28
CA ALA A 14 36.61 -26.72 -33.63
C ALA A 14 36.79 -27.89 -34.60
N ASP A 15 35.80 -28.13 -35.46
CA ASP A 15 35.87 -29.17 -36.48
C ASP A 15 36.58 -28.63 -37.73
N PRO A 16 37.80 -29.11 -38.07
CA PRO A 16 38.55 -28.62 -39.22
C PRO A 16 37.97 -29.09 -40.56
N THR A 17 37.04 -30.05 -40.55
CA THR A 17 36.41 -30.58 -41.77
C THR A 17 35.21 -29.75 -42.23
N LYS A 18 34.77 -28.78 -41.43
CA LYS A 18 33.64 -27.91 -41.75
C LYS A 18 34.01 -26.92 -42.85
N THR A 19 33.40 -27.09 -44.02
CA THR A 19 33.65 -26.23 -45.21
C THR A 19 32.53 -25.23 -45.49
N GLN A 20 31.32 -25.48 -44.98
CA GLN A 20 30.15 -24.64 -45.23
C GLN A 20 29.82 -23.76 -44.02
N PHE A 21 29.82 -22.44 -44.25
CA PHE A 21 29.56 -21.43 -43.21
C PHE A 21 28.38 -20.51 -43.49
N HIS A 22 27.54 -20.85 -44.46
CA HIS A 22 26.39 -20.02 -44.84
C HIS A 22 25.36 -19.96 -43.69
N ILE A 23 24.79 -18.77 -43.46
CA ILE A 23 23.75 -18.53 -42.46
C ILE A 23 22.44 -18.27 -43.19
N LYS A 24 21.38 -18.97 -42.82
CA LYS A 24 20.03 -18.70 -43.34
C LYS A 24 19.34 -17.66 -42.45
N SER A 25 18.60 -16.74 -43.07
CA SER A 25 17.80 -15.77 -42.32
C SER A 25 16.67 -16.50 -41.58
N THR A 26 16.65 -16.39 -40.26
CA THR A 26 15.60 -16.95 -39.40
C THR A 26 14.48 -15.97 -39.12
N LEU A 27 14.67 -14.68 -39.42
CA LEU A 27 13.66 -13.65 -39.27
C LEU A 27 13.10 -13.28 -40.66
N ARG A 28 11.79 -13.34 -40.82
CA ARG A 28 11.11 -12.95 -42.06
C ARG A 28 10.11 -11.82 -41.80
N TYR A 29 9.84 -11.06 -42.85
CA TYR A 29 8.87 -9.98 -42.85
C TYR A 29 7.80 -10.27 -43.90
N TYR A 30 6.53 -10.20 -43.49
CA TYR A 30 5.39 -10.31 -44.40
C TYR A 30 4.34 -9.28 -43.97
N GLN A 31 3.94 -8.43 -44.92
CA GLN A 31 2.95 -7.36 -44.71
C GLN A 31 3.25 -6.47 -43.48
N GLY A 32 4.52 -6.09 -43.29
CA GLY A 32 4.94 -5.22 -42.17
C GLY A 32 5.06 -5.92 -40.81
N HIS A 33 4.66 -7.19 -40.71
CA HIS A 33 4.81 -7.99 -39.51
C HIS A 33 6.05 -8.88 -39.59
N ARG A 34 6.82 -8.89 -38.49
CA ARG A 34 7.95 -9.80 -38.31
C ARG A 34 7.46 -11.14 -37.79
N PHE A 35 7.91 -12.23 -38.39
CA PHE A 35 7.66 -13.58 -37.89
C PHE A 35 8.94 -14.42 -37.95
N PRO A 36 9.20 -15.26 -36.94
CA PRO A 36 10.33 -16.19 -36.96
C PRO A 36 10.03 -17.37 -37.90
N ASP A 37 11.05 -17.84 -38.60
CA ASP A 37 11.00 -19.11 -39.33
C ASP A 37 10.95 -20.26 -38.32
N THR A 38 10.13 -21.27 -38.60
CA THR A 38 9.91 -22.40 -37.69
C THR A 38 11.06 -23.40 -37.72
N ASN A 39 11.80 -23.46 -38.84
CA ASN A 39 12.95 -24.34 -39.00
C ASN A 39 14.26 -23.55 -38.84
N VAL A 40 14.73 -23.45 -37.60
CA VAL A 40 16.01 -22.82 -37.30
C VAL A 40 17.12 -23.85 -37.51
N ARG A 41 18.04 -23.56 -38.44
CA ARG A 41 19.26 -24.35 -38.65
C ARG A 41 20.48 -23.54 -38.28
N GLY A 42 21.48 -24.24 -37.75
CA GLY A 42 22.80 -23.67 -37.48
C GLY A 42 23.60 -23.36 -38.76
N THR A 43 24.76 -22.76 -38.56
CA THR A 43 25.69 -22.34 -39.62
C THR A 43 26.09 -23.51 -40.52
N GLY A 44 25.96 -23.36 -41.83
CA GLY A 44 26.24 -24.41 -42.81
C GLY A 44 25.11 -25.44 -42.95
N GLY A 45 23.92 -25.16 -42.43
CA GLY A 45 22.76 -26.06 -42.50
C GLY A 45 22.78 -27.20 -41.48
N THR A 46 23.69 -27.14 -40.49
CA THR A 46 23.75 -28.11 -39.37
C THR A 46 22.47 -28.03 -38.54
N GLY A 47 21.99 -29.17 -38.02
CA GLY A 47 20.89 -29.17 -37.04
C GLY A 47 21.24 -28.32 -35.83
N THR A 48 20.23 -27.73 -35.21
CA THR A 48 20.42 -26.95 -33.98
C THR A 48 20.49 -27.91 -32.80
N ASP A 49 21.16 -27.55 -31.70
CA ASP A 49 21.25 -28.39 -30.48
C ASP A 49 19.86 -28.86 -30.00
N VAL A 50 18.81 -28.09 -30.28
CA VAL A 50 17.40 -28.40 -29.96
C VAL A 50 16.84 -29.61 -30.72
N ASP A 51 17.38 -29.94 -31.90
CA ASP A 51 16.96 -31.09 -32.72
C ASP A 51 17.62 -32.40 -32.27
N SER A 52 18.52 -32.33 -31.29
CA SER A 52 19.20 -33.49 -30.73
C SER A 52 18.29 -34.20 -29.72
N ASN A 53 18.35 -35.53 -29.65
CA ASN A 53 17.59 -36.34 -28.68
C ASN A 53 17.78 -35.92 -27.20
N ALA A 54 18.82 -35.16 -26.87
CA ALA A 54 19.05 -34.60 -25.54
C ALA A 54 18.10 -33.43 -25.18
N PHE A 55 17.49 -32.80 -26.19
CA PHE A 55 16.56 -31.67 -26.07
C PHE A 55 15.21 -31.91 -26.73
N ALA A 56 15.04 -33.02 -27.45
CA ALA A 56 13.73 -33.57 -27.78
C ALA A 56 13.02 -33.85 -26.45
N LEU A 57 12.21 -32.89 -25.99
CA LEU A 57 11.17 -33.18 -25.02
C LEU A 57 10.38 -34.35 -25.61
N PRO A 58 10.14 -35.43 -24.86
CA PRO A 58 9.28 -36.51 -25.34
C PRO A 58 8.01 -35.89 -25.90
N GLU A 59 7.69 -36.18 -27.16
CA GLU A 59 6.30 -36.06 -27.61
C GLU A 59 5.47 -36.82 -26.57
N ASP A 60 4.45 -36.15 -26.03
CA ASP A 60 3.56 -36.62 -24.94
C ASP A 60 3.97 -36.31 -23.49
N SER A 61 4.39 -35.07 -23.23
CA SER A 61 3.84 -34.39 -22.05
C SER A 61 2.96 -33.21 -22.48
N VAL A 62 1.87 -33.51 -23.18
CA VAL A 62 0.65 -32.73 -22.97
C VAL A 62 0.36 -32.85 -21.48
N ASN A 63 0.86 -31.90 -20.68
CA ASN A 63 0.42 -31.70 -19.32
C ASN A 63 -1.11 -31.64 -19.42
N TYR A 64 -1.76 -32.73 -19.01
CA TYR A 64 -3.20 -32.80 -18.99
C TYR A 64 -3.66 -31.69 -18.05
N ASP A 65 -4.08 -30.56 -18.62
CA ASP A 65 -4.68 -29.48 -17.86
C ASP A 65 -6.15 -29.89 -17.66
N PRO A 66 -6.53 -30.38 -16.46
CA PRO A 66 -7.89 -30.83 -16.20
C PRO A 66 -8.91 -29.69 -16.40
N SER A 67 -8.46 -28.42 -16.43
CA SER A 67 -9.32 -27.29 -16.73
C SER A 67 -9.78 -27.22 -18.19
N LEU A 68 -9.18 -27.98 -19.11
CA LEU A 68 -9.66 -28.13 -20.49
C LEU A 68 -10.85 -29.09 -20.59
N THR A 69 -10.90 -30.15 -19.77
CA THR A 69 -12.00 -31.13 -19.75
C THR A 69 -13.16 -30.69 -18.86
N TYR A 70 -12.84 -30.17 -17.67
CA TYR A 70 -13.86 -29.82 -16.66
C TYR A 70 -14.14 -28.32 -16.57
N GLY A 71 -13.45 -27.50 -17.38
CA GLY A 71 -13.51 -26.05 -17.27
C GLY A 71 -12.68 -25.53 -16.09
N ARG A 72 -12.13 -24.33 -16.23
CA ARG A 72 -11.48 -23.65 -15.10
C ARG A 72 -12.57 -23.15 -14.14
N VAL A 73 -12.48 -23.53 -12.87
CA VAL A 73 -13.34 -22.97 -11.82
C VAL A 73 -13.18 -21.45 -11.86
N LYS A 74 -14.29 -20.72 -11.97
CA LYS A 74 -14.27 -19.26 -11.84
C LYS A 74 -13.72 -18.94 -10.46
N GLN A 75 -12.51 -18.39 -10.40
CA GLN A 75 -11.99 -17.87 -9.15
C GLN A 75 -12.97 -16.81 -8.64
N PRO A 76 -13.26 -16.78 -7.33
CA PRO A 76 -14.07 -15.70 -6.77
C PRO A 76 -13.42 -14.38 -7.18
N ALA A 77 -14.24 -13.41 -7.56
CA ALA A 77 -13.73 -12.09 -7.90
C ALA A 77 -12.90 -11.57 -6.72
N LEU A 78 -11.68 -11.12 -7.00
CA LEU A 78 -10.88 -10.45 -5.98
C LEU A 78 -11.72 -9.30 -5.41
N PRO A 79 -11.72 -9.11 -4.08
CA PRO A 79 -12.47 -8.01 -3.49
C PRO A 79 -11.98 -6.70 -4.10
N ALA A 80 -12.92 -5.82 -4.45
CA ALA A 80 -12.58 -4.51 -4.96
C ALA A 80 -11.73 -3.77 -3.92
N VAL A 81 -10.51 -3.39 -4.30
CA VAL A 81 -9.63 -2.59 -3.43
C VAL A 81 -10.16 -1.18 -3.41
N VAL A 82 -10.88 -0.83 -2.34
CA VAL A 82 -11.36 0.53 -2.11
C VAL A 82 -10.21 1.35 -1.50
N PRO A 83 -9.80 2.47 -2.12
CA PRO A 83 -8.76 3.33 -1.56
C PRO A 83 -9.12 3.86 -0.16
N HIS A 84 -8.11 4.14 0.65
CA HIS A 84 -8.28 4.59 2.04
C HIS A 84 -9.20 5.81 2.17
N PHE A 85 -8.97 6.85 1.38
CA PHE A 85 -9.76 8.08 1.40
C PHE A 85 -11.24 7.84 1.05
N VAL A 86 -11.54 6.88 0.16
CA VAL A 86 -12.92 6.50 -0.17
C VAL A 86 -13.55 5.70 0.97
N HIS A 87 -12.79 4.80 1.59
CA HIS A 87 -13.29 3.97 2.68
C HIS A 87 -13.67 4.80 3.91
N TYR A 88 -12.94 5.88 4.17
CA TYR A 88 -13.12 6.75 5.33
C TYR A 88 -13.76 8.11 5.03
N ASP A 89 -14.31 8.32 3.82
CA ASP A 89 -15.00 9.56 3.46
C ASP A 89 -16.07 9.94 4.50
N LYS A 90 -16.03 11.20 4.94
CA LYS A 90 -16.92 11.80 5.97
C LYS A 90 -16.92 11.11 7.33
N ARG A 91 -16.00 10.17 7.59
CA ARG A 91 -15.88 9.54 8.91
C ARG A 91 -14.95 10.35 9.79
N CYS A 92 -15.49 10.83 10.90
CA CYS A 92 -14.77 11.68 11.86
C CYS A 92 -14.91 11.08 13.26
N LEU A 93 -13.88 11.23 14.07
CA LEU A 93 -13.91 10.92 15.50
C LEU A 93 -14.01 12.24 16.26
N ASN A 94 -14.89 12.28 17.26
CA ASN A 94 -15.13 13.49 18.03
C ASN A 94 -14.91 13.24 19.52
N PHE A 95 -14.03 14.04 20.11
CA PHE A 95 -13.64 14.00 21.52
C PHE A 95 -13.96 15.32 22.19
N THR A 96 -14.70 15.28 23.29
CA THR A 96 -14.87 16.43 24.17
C THR A 96 -13.66 16.49 25.10
N ALA A 97 -12.98 17.63 25.11
CA ALA A 97 -11.82 17.89 25.93
C ALA A 97 -11.95 19.23 26.65
N PHE A 98 -11.10 19.50 27.63
CA PHE A 98 -10.93 20.84 28.17
C PHE A 98 -9.46 21.18 28.33
N PHE A 99 -9.16 22.47 28.38
CA PHE A 99 -7.84 22.95 28.77
C PHE A 99 -7.97 24.08 29.79
N LYS A 100 -6.97 24.21 30.65
CA LYS A 100 -6.87 25.30 31.62
C LYS A 100 -6.12 26.45 30.98
N GLN A 101 -6.73 27.62 30.93
CA GLN A 101 -6.10 28.85 30.47
C GLN A 101 -5.73 29.69 31.70
N PRO A 102 -4.46 30.03 31.92
CA PRO A 102 -4.05 30.87 33.04
C PRO A 102 -4.61 32.30 32.90
N VAL A 103 -4.95 32.91 34.02
CA VAL A 103 -5.42 34.30 34.13
C VAL A 103 -4.57 34.99 35.18
N TYR A 104 -3.92 36.10 34.80
CA TYR A 104 -2.93 36.76 35.65
C TYR A 104 -3.47 38.00 36.39
N GLU A 105 -4.54 38.62 35.87
CA GLU A 105 -5.00 39.94 36.32
C GLU A 105 -6.24 39.90 37.24
N ASN A 106 -6.72 38.72 37.60
CA ASN A 106 -7.88 38.56 38.48
C ASN A 106 -7.46 37.89 39.79
N PRO A 107 -7.63 38.53 40.97
CA PRO A 107 -7.29 37.93 42.25
C PRO A 107 -8.16 36.71 42.60
N ASP A 108 -9.38 36.65 42.07
CA ASP A 108 -10.34 35.58 42.40
C ASP A 108 -10.19 34.32 41.52
N GLU A 109 -9.63 34.45 40.31
CA GLU A 109 -9.53 33.37 39.34
C GLU A 109 -8.12 33.27 38.75
N SER A 110 -7.37 32.24 39.19
CA SER A 110 -6.00 31.98 38.67
C SER A 110 -6.00 31.26 37.31
N TYR A 111 -7.03 30.47 37.02
CA TYR A 111 -7.18 29.80 35.72
C TYR A 111 -8.65 29.62 35.36
N ARG A 112 -8.96 29.73 34.07
CA ARG A 112 -10.29 29.46 33.51
C ARG A 112 -10.28 28.14 32.74
N VAL A 113 -11.32 27.33 32.88
CA VAL A 113 -11.47 26.07 32.12
C VAL A 113 -12.26 26.32 30.85
N ARG A 114 -11.72 25.94 29.69
CA ARG A 114 -12.40 26.03 28.40
C ARG A 114 -12.63 24.65 27.83
N VAL A 115 -13.90 24.34 27.60
CA VAL A 115 -14.33 23.08 26.98
C VAL A 115 -14.21 23.22 25.47
N VAL A 116 -13.67 22.21 24.80
CA VAL A 116 -13.45 22.16 23.35
C VAL A 116 -13.80 20.79 22.81
N ASN A 117 -14.11 20.73 21.53
CA ASN A 117 -14.29 19.51 20.76
C ASN A 117 -13.10 19.33 19.83
N ILE A 118 -12.40 18.20 19.97
CA ILE A 118 -11.31 17.77 19.10
C ILE A 118 -11.91 16.80 18.09
N VAL A 119 -11.87 17.17 16.82
CA VAL A 119 -12.38 16.35 15.71
C VAL A 119 -11.21 15.86 14.88
N TYR A 120 -11.10 14.53 14.77
CA TYR A 120 -10.10 13.83 13.96
C TYR A 120 -10.78 13.29 12.69
N PHE A 121 -10.22 13.58 11.53
CA PHE A 121 -10.72 13.11 10.24
C PHE A 121 -9.97 11.86 9.80
N LEU A 122 -10.68 10.73 9.64
CA LEU A 122 -10.06 9.44 9.30
C LEU A 122 -9.60 9.36 7.84
N GLU A 123 -10.11 10.24 6.97
CA GLU A 123 -9.76 10.29 5.55
C GLU A 123 -8.29 10.68 5.33
N ASP A 124 -7.84 11.71 6.04
CA ASP A 124 -6.57 12.40 5.80
C ASP A 124 -5.71 12.59 7.06
N ASP A 125 -6.05 11.95 8.18
CA ASP A 125 -5.34 12.05 9.48
C ASP A 125 -5.17 13.50 9.97
N SER A 126 -6.13 14.37 9.64
CA SER A 126 -6.12 15.76 10.07
C SER A 126 -6.94 15.97 11.35
N ILE A 127 -6.58 17.01 12.11
CA ILE A 127 -7.24 17.35 13.37
C ILE A 127 -7.75 18.80 13.30
N THR A 128 -8.91 19.03 13.90
CA THR A 128 -9.43 20.36 14.20
C THR A 128 -9.82 20.46 15.67
N VAL A 129 -9.68 21.67 16.23
CA VAL A 129 -10.14 21.97 17.59
C VAL A 129 -11.13 23.10 17.52
N ILE A 130 -12.35 22.86 18.02
CA ILE A 130 -13.47 23.78 17.95
C ILE A 130 -14.04 23.95 19.36
N GLU A 131 -14.08 25.17 19.84
CA GLU A 131 -14.79 25.53 21.04
C GLU A 131 -16.27 25.78 20.73
N PRO A 132 -17.19 25.07 21.40
CA PRO A 132 -18.61 25.31 21.24
C PRO A 132 -18.96 26.74 21.68
N ARG A 133 -19.89 27.37 20.95
CA ARG A 133 -20.36 28.71 21.30
C ARG A 133 -21.27 28.63 22.52
N VAL A 134 -20.92 29.38 23.57
CA VAL A 134 -21.67 29.48 24.83
C VAL A 134 -22.20 30.91 24.96
N LYS A 135 -23.50 31.05 25.20
CA LYS A 135 -24.14 32.36 25.42
C LYS A 135 -23.55 33.04 26.65
N ASN A 136 -23.37 34.35 26.59
CA ASN A 136 -22.86 35.18 27.69
C ASN A 136 -21.42 34.84 28.16
N SER A 137 -20.60 34.19 27.32
CA SER A 137 -19.22 33.84 27.70
C SER A 137 -18.26 35.03 27.73
N GLY A 138 -18.55 36.10 26.98
CA GLY A 138 -17.68 37.28 26.87
C GLY A 138 -16.32 37.03 26.21
N ILE A 139 -16.08 35.84 25.64
CA ILE A 139 -14.79 35.43 25.07
C ILE A 139 -14.98 35.03 23.59
N TRP A 140 -13.95 35.27 22.78
CA TRP A 140 -13.89 34.78 21.41
C TRP A 140 -13.93 33.25 21.37
N GLN A 141 -14.98 32.72 20.75
CA GLN A 141 -15.27 31.30 20.60
C GLN A 141 -15.32 30.87 19.14
N GLY A 142 -15.18 29.57 18.90
CA GLY A 142 -15.25 28.97 17.57
C GLY A 142 -14.06 28.09 17.29
N ARG A 143 -13.51 28.16 16.08
CA ARG A 143 -12.40 27.28 15.66
C ARG A 143 -11.08 27.80 16.23
N LEU A 144 -10.51 27.06 17.17
CA LEU A 144 -9.19 27.37 17.76
C LEU A 144 -8.07 26.93 16.81
N VAL A 145 -8.21 25.74 16.22
CA VAL A 145 -7.21 25.15 15.34
C VAL A 145 -7.87 24.79 14.00
N LYS A 146 -7.27 25.27 12.90
CA LYS A 146 -7.69 24.93 11.53
C LYS A 146 -7.40 23.46 11.21
N ARG A 147 -8.12 22.90 10.23
CA ARG A 147 -7.94 21.51 9.80
C ARG A 147 -6.55 21.35 9.19
N ALA A 148 -5.71 20.58 9.86
CA ALA A 148 -4.36 20.28 9.41
C ALA A 148 -3.86 19.00 10.09
N LYS A 149 -2.82 18.39 9.50
CA LYS A 149 -2.02 17.37 10.20
C LYS A 149 -1.19 18.07 11.26
N ILE A 150 -1.38 17.71 12.52
CA ILE A 150 -0.72 18.37 13.65
C ILE A 150 0.50 17.52 14.03
N PRO A 151 1.72 18.10 14.02
CA PRO A 151 2.90 17.40 14.51
C PRO A 151 2.82 17.24 16.03
N LYS A 152 3.18 16.06 16.51
CA LYS A 152 3.29 15.70 17.93
C LYS A 152 4.63 16.16 18.50
N ASN A 153 5.70 16.00 17.73
CA ASN A 153 7.08 16.33 18.10
C ASN A 153 7.77 17.11 16.97
N ASP A 154 8.89 17.77 17.29
CA ASP A 154 9.75 18.46 16.31
C ASP A 154 10.41 17.53 15.29
N ILE A 155 10.32 16.21 15.52
CA ILE A 155 10.84 15.14 14.65
C ILE A 155 9.95 14.93 13.42
N GLY A 156 8.72 15.46 13.42
CA GLY A 156 7.77 15.35 12.30
C GLY A 156 6.77 14.20 12.43
N ASP A 157 6.68 13.56 13.60
CA ASP A 157 5.62 12.59 13.89
C ASP A 157 4.26 13.30 13.98
N TYR A 158 3.22 12.73 13.37
CA TYR A 158 1.87 13.28 13.43
C TYR A 158 1.01 12.54 14.44
N TRP A 159 0.02 13.24 15.00
CA TRP A 159 -1.01 12.60 15.80
C TRP A 159 -1.81 11.60 14.99
N HIS A 160 -1.91 10.38 15.51
CA HIS A 160 -2.69 9.30 14.91
C HIS A 160 -3.90 8.99 15.78
N TRP A 161 -4.99 8.48 15.22
CA TRP A 161 -6.18 8.09 15.98
C TRP A 161 -5.89 7.07 17.12
N LYS A 162 -4.80 6.31 17.04
CA LYS A 162 -4.44 5.34 18.10
C LYS A 162 -3.94 6.03 19.38
N ASP A 163 -3.44 7.25 19.25
CA ASP A 163 -2.95 8.04 20.38
C ASP A 163 -4.08 8.76 21.11
N LEU A 164 -5.23 8.93 20.46
CA LEU A 164 -6.41 9.60 21.02
C LEU A 164 -7.27 8.59 21.78
N ASP A 165 -7.47 8.84 23.07
CA ASP A 165 -8.39 8.08 23.92
C ASP A 165 -8.99 9.01 24.98
N ASN A 166 -10.00 8.57 25.70
CA ASN A 166 -10.55 9.32 26.82
C ASN A 166 -9.60 9.30 28.03
N GLY A 167 -9.46 10.43 28.72
CA GLY A 167 -8.57 10.58 29.87
C GLY A 167 -7.10 10.77 29.51
N LYS A 168 -6.78 11.02 28.24
CA LYS A 168 -5.42 11.31 27.76
C LYS A 168 -5.21 12.81 27.58
N ASP A 169 -3.97 13.22 27.82
CA ASP A 169 -3.51 14.58 27.58
C ASP A 169 -2.89 14.69 26.18
N ILE A 170 -3.40 15.65 25.41
CA ILE A 170 -2.96 15.91 24.02
C ILE A 170 -2.35 17.31 23.97
N CYS A 171 -1.09 17.39 23.58
CA CYS A 171 -0.38 18.65 23.40
C CYS A 171 -0.51 19.12 21.95
N ILE A 172 -1.13 20.28 21.74
CA ILE A 172 -1.28 20.90 20.41
C ILE A 172 -0.82 22.36 20.51
N TYR A 173 0.19 22.73 19.72
CA TYR A 173 0.77 24.09 19.67
C TYR A 173 1.05 24.70 21.06
N GLY A 174 1.63 23.90 21.97
CA GLY A 174 1.99 24.34 23.32
C GLY A 174 0.83 24.40 24.33
N LYS A 175 -0.39 24.00 23.94
CA LYS A 175 -1.53 23.85 24.87
C LYS A 175 -1.84 22.38 25.12
N VAL A 176 -2.04 22.03 26.39
CA VAL A 176 -2.41 20.67 26.81
C VAL A 176 -3.92 20.58 26.94
N PHE A 177 -4.52 19.68 26.17
CA PHE A 177 -5.95 19.38 26.18
C PHE A 177 -6.17 18.03 26.86
N HIS A 178 -7.00 18.01 27.89
CA HIS A 178 -7.40 16.78 28.58
C HIS A 178 -8.70 16.27 27.99
N THR A 179 -8.69 15.07 27.39
CA THR A 179 -9.90 14.45 26.83
C THR A 179 -10.77 13.87 27.95
N VAL A 180 -12.07 14.15 27.93
CA VAL A 180 -13.01 13.70 28.97
C VAL A 180 -13.97 12.64 28.43
N SER A 181 -14.52 12.89 27.24
CA SER A 181 -15.52 12.02 26.65
C SER A 181 -15.37 11.95 25.15
N CYS A 182 -15.98 10.95 24.54
CA CYS A 182 -16.03 10.79 23.10
C CYS A 182 -17.44 10.45 22.64
N ASP A 183 -17.74 10.77 21.38
CA ASP A 183 -19.04 10.52 20.78
C ASP A 183 -19.37 9.02 20.69
N LEU A 184 -20.67 8.67 20.62
CA LEU A 184 -21.13 7.29 20.55
C LEU A 184 -20.53 6.56 19.34
N PHE A 185 -20.47 7.23 18.18
CA PHE A 185 -19.83 6.70 16.98
C PHE A 185 -18.37 6.34 17.24
N THR A 186 -17.66 7.23 17.94
CA THR A 186 -16.25 7.05 18.32
C THR A 186 -16.11 5.83 19.24
N ARG A 187 -16.95 5.71 20.28
CA ARG A 187 -16.90 4.58 21.22
C ARG A 187 -17.10 3.21 20.55
N VAL A 188 -18.15 3.08 19.74
CA VAL A 188 -18.48 1.82 19.07
C VAL A 188 -17.40 1.44 18.07
N ARG A 189 -16.89 2.42 17.32
CA ARG A 189 -15.93 2.16 16.25
C ARG A 189 -14.50 1.97 16.72
N TYR A 190 -14.06 2.67 17.78
CA TYR A 190 -12.78 2.39 18.44
C TYR A 190 -12.71 0.94 18.90
N LEU A 191 -13.79 0.44 19.49
CA LEU A 191 -13.84 -0.95 19.97
C LEU A 191 -13.71 -1.95 18.81
N VAL A 192 -14.41 -1.71 17.69
CA VAL A 192 -14.30 -2.57 16.50
C VAL A 192 -12.91 -2.48 15.84
N MET A 193 -12.32 -1.28 15.76
CA MET A 193 -11.01 -1.05 15.12
C MET A 193 -9.82 -1.58 15.94
N ILE A 194 -9.93 -1.59 17.28
CA ILE A 194 -8.95 -2.20 18.17
C ILE A 194 -9.00 -3.73 18.03
N ILE A 195 -10.20 -4.31 18.01
CA ILE A 195 -10.37 -5.77 17.91
C ILE A 195 -10.00 -6.30 16.51
N SER A 196 -10.31 -5.57 15.43
CA SER A 196 -9.99 -6.02 14.07
C SER A 196 -8.51 -5.92 13.70
N ASN A 197 -7.74 -5.07 14.39
CA ASN A 197 -6.26 -5.03 14.23
C ASN A 197 -5.55 -6.23 14.87
N VAL A 198 -6.24 -7.09 15.62
CA VAL A 198 -5.67 -8.34 16.13
C VAL A 198 -5.65 -9.44 15.06
N GLN A 199 -6.27 -9.24 13.89
CA GLN A 199 -6.33 -10.25 12.82
C GLN A 199 -5.55 -9.92 11.54
N VAL A 200 -4.68 -8.90 11.56
CA VAL A 200 -3.79 -8.62 10.42
C VAL A 200 -2.35 -8.47 10.91
N ILE A 201 -1.80 -9.57 11.41
CA ILE A 201 -0.36 -9.91 11.39
C ILE A 201 -0.25 -11.39 11.04
#